data_AF-A0AAE3JDX8-F1
#
_entry.id   AF-A0AAE3JDX8-F1
#
_cell.length_a   1.000
_cell.length_b   1.000
_cell.length_c   1.000
_cell.angle_alpha   90.00
_cell.angle_beta   90.00
_cell.angle_gamma   90.00
#
_symmetry.space_group_name_H-M   'P 1'
#
loop_
_entity.id
_entity.type
_entity.pdbx_description
1 polymer ?
#
loop_
_entity_poly.entity_id
_entity_poly.type
_entity_poly.pdbx_seq_one_letter_code
_entity_poly.pdbx_strand_id
1 'polypeptide(L)' 'CQRSYYVGKDTTEDDIKAHFEHGMLTVTVAKKEAKPAVEEKKHIAIEG' A
#
# COMPACT_ATOMS: atom_id res chain seq x y z
N CYS A 1 19.70 -11.04 -8.70
CA CYS A 1 19.36 -10.14 -7.58
C CYS A 1 17.84 -10.03 -7.53
N GLN A 2 17.20 -10.28 -6.38
CA GLN A 2 15.75 -10.21 -6.21
C GLN A 2 15.44 -9.31 -5.01
N ARG A 3 14.47 -8.43 -5.17
CA ARG A 3 13.94 -7.59 -4.09
C ARG A 3 12.46 -7.85 -3.95
N SER A 4 12.01 -8.04 -2.71
CA SER A 4 10.61 -8.28 -2.37
C SER A 4 10.09 -7.12 -1.52
N TYR A 5 8.89 -6.64 -1.81
CA TYR A 5 8.25 -5.55 -1.09
C TYR A 5 6.86 -5.98 -0.65
N TYR A 6 6.48 -5.65 0.59
CA TYR A 6 5.12 -5.85 1.07
C TYR A 6 4.23 -4.71 0.56
N VAL A 7 3.19 -5.05 -0.20
CA VAL A 7 2.31 -4.07 -0.89
C VAL A 7 0.89 -4.01 -0.32
N GLY A 8 0.63 -4.63 0.83
CA GLY A 8 -0.70 -4.71 1.45
C GLY A 8 -1.47 -5.99 1.08
N LYS A 9 -2.51 -6.31 1.85
CA LYS A 9 -3.32 -7.53 1.68
C LYS A 9 -4.36 -7.42 0.56
N ASP A 10 -4.78 -6.19 0.24
CA ASP A 10 -5.85 -5.89 -0.72
C ASP A 10 -5.32 -5.53 -2.12
N THR A 11 -4.01 -5.61 -2.32
CA THR A 11 -3.37 -5.36 -3.61
C THR A 11 -3.44 -6.63 -4.45
N THR A 12 -4.08 -6.55 -5.62
CA THR A 12 -4.12 -7.65 -6.58
C THR A 12 -3.07 -7.47 -7.67
N GLU A 13 -2.72 -8.54 -8.39
CA GLU A 13 -1.72 -8.46 -9.48
C GLU A 13 -2.13 -7.46 -10.58
N ASP A 14 -3.43 -7.26 -10.82
CA ASP A 14 -3.96 -6.30 -11.80
C ASP A 14 -3.70 -4.84 -11.40
N ASP A 15 -3.54 -4.56 -10.10
CA ASP A 15 -3.23 -3.23 -9.58
C ASP A 15 -1.74 -2.88 -9.71
N ILE A 16 -0.89 -3.85 -10.07
CA ILE A 16 0.57 -3.67 -10.17
C ILE A 16 0.95 -3.41 -11.63
N LYS A 17 1.46 -2.21 -11.91
CA LYS A 17 1.99 -1.83 -13.22
C LYS A 17 3.49 -1.61 -13.13
N ALA A 18 4.25 -2.27 -14.00
CA ALA A 18 5.69 -2.11 -14.10
C ALA A 18 6.07 -1.47 -15.44
N HIS A 19 7.04 -0.57 -15.41
CA HIS A 19 7.59 0.10 -16.58
C HIS A 19 9.11 0.15 -16.49
N PHE A 20 9.80 -0.06 -17.61
CA PHE A 20 11.27 -0.06 -17.65
C PHE A 20 11.77 0.84 -18.76
N GLU A 21 12.36 1.97 -18.38
CA GLU A 21 12.92 2.94 -19.32
C GLU A 21 14.23 3.52 -18.81
N HIS A 22 15.15 3.83 -19.74
CA HIS A 22 16.47 4.40 -19.47
C HIS A 22 17.27 3.67 -18.37
N GLY A 23 17.11 2.35 -18.26
CA GLY A 23 17.81 1.53 -17.25
C GLY A 23 17.15 1.50 -15.87
N MET A 24 16.00 2.14 -15.71
CA MET A 24 15.27 2.20 -14.44
C MET A 24 13.96 1.41 -14.51
N LEU A 25 13.78 0.48 -13.56
CA LEU A 25 12.53 -0.24 -13.36
C LEU A 25 11.66 0.54 -12.37
N THR A 26 10.51 1.00 -12.84
CA THR A 26 9.49 1.67 -12.04
C THR A 26 8.31 0.72 -11.84
N VAL A 27 8.01 0.36 -10.59
CA VAL A 27 6.83 -0.44 -10.24
C VAL A 27 5.86 0.47 -9.50
N THR A 28 4.65 0.60 -10.05
CA THR A 28 3.55 1.39 -9.49
C THR A 28 2.43 0.47 -9.03
N VAL A 29 1.97 0.70 -7.81
CA VAL A 29 0.81 -0.01 -7.25
C VAL A 29 -0.35 0.98 -7.23
N ALA A 30 -1.35 0.75 -8.08
CA ALA A 30 -2.55 1.56 -8.13
C ALA A 30 -3.33 1.37 -6.83
N LYS A 31 -3.39 2.42 -6.00
CA LYS A 31 -4.25 2.41 -4.83
C LYS A 31 -5.69 2.58 -5.30
N LYS A 32 -6.48 1.50 -5.28
CA LYS A 32 -7.94 1.64 -5.21
C LYS A 32 -8.24 2.55 -4.03
N GLU A 33 -9.12 3.54 -4.23
CA GLU A 33 -9.52 4.54 -3.25
C GLU A 33 -9.72 3.91 -1.87
N ALA A 34 -8.73 4.06 -1.00
CA ALA A 34 -8.90 3.80 0.40
C ALA A 34 -9.78 4.94 0.89
N LYS A 35 -11.09 4.68 1.03
CA LYS A 35 -11.97 5.47 1.90
C LYS A 35 -11.13 5.75 3.15
N PRO A 36 -10.93 7.02 3.55
CA PRO A 36 -10.08 7.34 4.68
C PRO A 36 -10.56 6.46 5.82
N ALA A 37 -9.71 5.52 6.22
CA ALA A 37 -9.96 4.70 7.38
C ALA A 37 -10.03 5.72 8.50
N VAL A 38 -11.26 6.05 8.90
CA VAL A 38 -11.55 6.86 10.06
C VAL A 38 -10.75 6.17 11.15
N GLU A 39 -9.65 6.81 11.54
CA GLU A 39 -8.93 6.43 12.73
C GLU A 39 -9.94 6.63 13.84
N GLU A 40 -10.74 5.60 14.12
CA GLU A 40 -11.41 5.44 15.40
C GLU A 40 -10.25 5.35 16.39
N LYS A 41 -9.81 6.53 16.84
CA LYS A 41 -8.93 6.72 17.96
C LYS A 41 -9.68 6.08 19.12
N LYS A 42 -9.42 4.80 19.35
CA LYS A 42 -9.85 4.06 20.52
C LYS A 42 -9.13 4.66 21.72
N HIS A 43 -9.56 5.85 22.13
CA HIS A 43 -9.19 6.45 23.40
C HIS A 43 -9.87 5.62 24.48
N ILE A 44 -9.08 4.77 25.13
CA ILE A 44 -9.50 4.11 26.36
C ILE A 44 -9.25 5.15 27.46
N ALA A 45 -10.31 5.77 27.97
CA ALA A 45 -10.19 6.59 29.16
C ALA A 45 -9.85 5.66 30.33
N ILE A 46 -8.71 5.89 30.98
CA ILE A 46 -8.36 5.19 32.22
C ILE A 46 -8.81 6.10 33.35
N GLU A 47 -9.96 5.81 33.95
CA GLU A 47 -10.34 6.37 35.25
C GLU A 47 -9.82 5.43 36.34
N GLY A 48 -8.97 5.96 37.21
CA GLY A 48 -8.42 5.31 38.39
C GLY A 48 -7.98 6.35 39.39
#